data_AF-A0A2N0NFE3-F1
#
_entry.id   AF-A0A2N0NFE3-F1
#
_cell.length_a   1.000
_cell.length_b   1.000
_cell.length_c   1.000
_cell.angle_alpha   90.00
_cell.angle_beta   90.00
_cell.angle_gamma   90.00
#
_symmetry.space_group_name_H-M   'P 1'
#
loop_
_entity.id
_entity.type
_entity.pdbx_description
1 polymer ?
#
loop_
_entity_poly.entity_id
_entity_poly.type
_entity_poly.pdbx_seq_one_letter_code
_entity_poly.pdbx_strand_id
1 'polypeptide(L)'
;LFKGPPEGPPERLGPVKENPGFEKFEEVSSDNESDGKNHKKNEKNYNLDDKAVNLGKDLHEILQFIHKLPTCPPTRDKKIFSRNELYRQAIINHLMNDSEFSFLKGFKQLIGDSLNDIILMDIPSSNHTRVPFIAKDENEIKNILHKLVGNIFNSVTGSTKSQVAKEILRRKDLRFHVEVWKSYVCLQAFCSANLKRNRGETTRSQAKKKIIEEYPNIDLGDLDLMLQISPRIYRLLQVSNGNWVLLDVFEEITPIFFKSKMKVGANFEIWLNLVRTGQMADYKKGPTMCGEGKKFMKEAKLDIVKAYFNGVDENLKDFIADDDEM
;
A
#
# COMPACT_ATOMS: atom_id res chain seq x y z
N LEU A 1 -1.76 44.01 55.30
CA LEU A 1 -1.47 42.56 55.33
C LEU A 1 -2.62 41.91 54.56
N PHE A 2 -2.49 41.31 53.37
CA PHE A 2 -1.36 40.60 52.75
C PHE A 2 -1.20 41.00 51.28
N LYS A 3 0.07 41.15 50.86
CA LYS A 3 0.52 41.20 49.47
C LYS A 3 0.34 39.79 48.87
N GLY A 4 -0.26 39.68 47.69
CA GLY A 4 -0.20 38.46 46.88
C GLY A 4 1.23 38.21 46.36
N PRO A 5 1.63 36.95 46.11
CA PRO A 5 2.92 36.64 45.53
C PRO A 5 2.95 37.04 44.04
N PRO A 6 4.14 37.35 43.48
CA PRO A 6 4.26 37.78 42.08
C PRO A 6 4.09 36.59 41.13
N GLU A 7 3.37 36.81 40.02
CA GLU A 7 3.36 35.91 38.87
C GLU A 7 4.78 35.80 38.30
N GLY A 8 5.37 34.61 38.45
CA GLY A 8 6.60 34.24 37.75
C GLY A 8 6.30 33.89 36.27
N PRO A 9 7.28 34.04 35.37
CA PRO A 9 7.10 33.71 33.96
C PRO A 9 6.90 32.19 33.77
N PRO A 10 6.18 31.76 32.72
CA PRO A 10 5.90 30.35 32.49
C PRO A 10 7.20 29.56 32.32
N GLU A 11 7.29 28.44 33.04
CA GLU A 11 8.39 27.48 32.92
C GLU A 11 8.55 27.06 31.45
N ARG A 12 9.75 27.27 30.91
CA ARG A 12 10.16 26.65 29.65
C ARG A 12 10.09 25.13 29.85
N LEU A 13 9.17 24.48 29.16
CA LEU A 13 9.23 23.05 28.90
C LEU A 13 10.60 22.76 28.28
N GLY A 14 11.44 22.06 29.05
CA GLY A 14 12.73 21.58 28.58
C GLY A 14 12.56 20.63 27.39
N PRO A 15 13.63 20.39 26.61
CA PRO A 15 13.56 19.53 25.44
C PRO A 15 13.09 18.13 25.85
N VAL A 16 12.02 17.67 25.19
CA VAL A 16 11.52 16.31 25.31
C VAL A 16 12.67 15.36 24.97
N LYS A 17 12.96 14.44 25.90
CA LYS A 17 13.96 13.39 25.72
C LYS A 17 13.68 12.64 24.43
N GLU A 18 14.68 12.60 23.56
CA GLU A 18 14.72 11.76 22.36
C GLU A 18 14.43 10.30 22.75
N ASN A 19 13.47 9.69 22.06
CA ASN A 19 13.28 8.24 22.11
C ASN A 19 14.52 7.56 21.50
N PRO A 20 15.24 6.69 22.23
CA PRO A 20 16.35 5.94 21.68
C PRO A 20 15.78 4.73 20.92
N GLY A 21 15.42 4.93 19.66
CA GLY A 21 14.75 3.88 18.90
C GLY A 21 14.50 4.20 17.44
N PHE A 22 15.36 5.00 16.81
CA PHE A 22 15.37 5.14 15.36
C PHE A 22 16.77 4.78 14.87
N GLU A 23 16.92 3.55 14.38
CA GLU A 23 18.01 3.24 13.47
C GLU A 23 17.91 4.22 12.31
N LYS A 24 18.93 5.06 12.21
CA LYS A 24 19.19 5.97 11.11
C LYS A 24 19.29 5.10 9.85
N PHE A 25 18.23 5.07 9.05
CA PHE A 25 18.27 4.33 7.80
C PHE A 25 19.17 5.09 6.85
N GLU A 26 20.27 4.45 6.46
CA GLU A 26 21.05 4.84 5.30
C GLU A 26 20.08 4.98 4.12
N GLU A 27 19.99 6.21 3.66
CA GLU A 27 19.57 6.56 2.32
C GLU A 27 20.44 5.73 1.37
N VAL A 28 19.90 4.61 0.86
CA VAL A 28 20.51 3.94 -0.28
C VAL A 28 20.19 4.82 -1.48
N SER A 29 20.97 5.89 -1.60
CA SER A 29 21.21 6.58 -2.85
C SER A 29 21.65 5.53 -3.85
N SER A 30 21.07 5.57 -5.04
CA SER A 30 21.56 4.82 -6.18
C SER A 30 22.83 5.47 -6.71
N ASP A 31 23.90 5.48 -5.92
CA ASP A 31 25.21 5.94 -6.38
C ASP A 31 25.96 4.73 -6.93
N ASN A 32 26.03 4.66 -8.26
CA ASN A 32 27.16 4.05 -8.96
C ASN A 32 28.06 5.18 -9.46
N GLU A 33 28.70 5.92 -8.55
CA GLU A 33 29.92 6.64 -8.90
C GLU A 33 31.12 5.71 -8.71
N SER A 34 31.88 5.57 -9.79
CA SER A 34 33.09 4.78 -9.88
C SER A 34 34.21 5.47 -9.11
N ASP A 35 34.61 4.89 -7.99
CA ASP A 35 35.97 5.06 -7.47
C ASP A 35 36.64 3.70 -7.35
N GLY A 36 37.78 3.56 -8.04
CA GLY A 36 38.50 2.32 -8.24
C GLY A 36 39.07 1.73 -6.95
N LYS A 37 38.24 1.00 -6.19
CA LYS A 37 38.68 -0.05 -5.26
C LYS A 37 37.70 -1.21 -5.30
N ASN A 38 38.19 -2.37 -5.75
CA ASN A 38 37.51 -3.66 -5.75
C ASN A 38 37.11 -4.08 -4.33
N HIS A 39 35.99 -3.58 -3.83
CA HIS A 39 35.25 -4.24 -2.77
C HIS A 39 34.20 -5.11 -3.43
N LYS A 40 34.41 -6.44 -3.41
CA LYS A 40 33.34 -7.42 -3.64
C LYS A 40 32.22 -7.11 -2.64
N LYS A 41 31.20 -6.38 -3.10
CA LYS A 41 29.93 -6.21 -2.39
C LYS A 41 29.37 -7.62 -2.28
N ASN A 42 29.38 -8.20 -1.09
CA ASN A 42 28.68 -9.45 -0.83
C ASN A 42 27.18 -9.15 -0.97
N GLU A 43 26.66 -9.32 -2.19
CA GLU A 43 25.22 -9.31 -2.46
C GLU A 43 24.57 -10.38 -1.58
N LYS A 44 23.94 -9.95 -0.49
CA LYS A 44 22.98 -10.81 0.21
C LYS A 44 21.89 -11.12 -0.80
N ASN A 45 21.86 -12.35 -1.29
CA ASN A 45 20.79 -12.87 -2.15
C ASN A 45 19.49 -12.88 -1.33
N TYR A 46 18.72 -11.79 -1.38
CA TYR A 46 17.39 -11.74 -0.81
C TYR A 46 16.45 -12.47 -1.76
N ASN A 47 16.42 -13.80 -1.70
CA ASN A 47 15.44 -14.55 -2.49
C ASN A 47 14.02 -14.21 -2.02
N LEU A 48 13.05 -14.25 -2.94
CA LEU A 48 11.63 -14.14 -2.60
C LEU A 48 11.26 -15.28 -1.65
N ASP A 49 10.46 -14.97 -0.63
CA ASP A 49 9.90 -16.00 0.24
C ASP A 49 8.78 -16.78 -0.45
N ASP A 50 8.53 -18.00 0.01
CA ASP A 50 7.54 -18.89 -0.58
C ASP A 50 6.13 -18.30 -0.62
N LYS A 51 5.78 -17.43 0.35
CA LYS A 51 4.46 -16.80 0.38
C LYS A 51 4.31 -15.79 -0.76
N ALA A 52 5.32 -14.98 -0.99
CA ALA A 52 5.35 -14.06 -2.12
C ALA A 52 5.33 -14.80 -3.45
N VAL A 53 6.12 -15.87 -3.59
CA VAL A 53 6.13 -16.72 -4.80
C VAL A 53 4.76 -17.34 -5.06
N ASN A 54 4.14 -17.95 -4.04
CA ASN A 54 2.82 -18.56 -4.19
C ASN A 54 1.74 -17.53 -4.53
N LEU A 55 1.76 -16.36 -3.89
CA LEU A 55 0.86 -15.27 -4.24
C LEU A 55 1.05 -14.81 -5.70
N GLY A 56 2.29 -14.76 -6.19
CA GLY A 56 2.58 -14.42 -7.58
C GLY A 56 2.00 -15.43 -8.58
N LYS A 57 2.12 -16.72 -8.28
CA LYS A 57 1.50 -17.80 -9.07
C LYS A 57 -0.02 -17.73 -9.04
N ASP A 58 -0.61 -17.53 -7.86
CA ASP A 58 -2.06 -17.43 -7.72
C ASP A 58 -2.60 -16.20 -8.48
N LEU A 59 -1.88 -15.08 -8.50
CA LEU A 59 -2.24 -13.91 -9.32
C LEU A 59 -2.12 -14.17 -10.82
N HIS A 60 -1.15 -14.99 -11.26
CA HIS A 60 -1.06 -15.40 -12.66
C HIS A 60 -2.29 -16.19 -13.08
N GLU A 61 -2.76 -17.13 -12.26
CA GLU A 61 -3.99 -17.87 -12.51
C GLU A 61 -5.20 -16.92 -12.59
N ILE A 62 -5.31 -15.96 -11.66
CA ILE A 62 -6.37 -14.93 -11.74
C ILE A 62 -6.29 -14.16 -13.04
N LEU A 63 -5.09 -13.79 -13.50
CA LEU A 63 -4.91 -13.02 -14.73
C LEU A 63 -5.50 -13.73 -15.95
N GLN A 64 -5.40 -15.07 -16.02
CA GLN A 64 -5.98 -15.87 -17.11
C GLN A 64 -7.51 -15.79 -17.15
N PHE A 65 -8.15 -15.63 -15.99
CA PHE A 65 -9.60 -15.66 -15.83
C PHE A 65 -10.19 -14.32 -15.37
N ILE A 66 -9.41 -13.23 -15.43
CA ILE A 66 -9.78 -11.95 -14.82
C ILE A 66 -11.09 -11.37 -15.38
N HIS A 67 -11.41 -11.69 -16.64
CA HIS A 67 -12.65 -11.28 -17.31
C HIS A 67 -13.90 -11.98 -16.78
N LYS A 68 -13.76 -13.13 -16.11
CA LYS A 68 -14.88 -13.83 -15.48
C LYS A 68 -15.25 -13.22 -14.13
N LEU A 69 -14.32 -12.54 -13.47
CA LEU A 69 -14.55 -11.97 -12.14
C LEU A 69 -15.42 -10.70 -12.22
N PRO A 70 -16.30 -10.47 -11.24
CA PRO A 70 -17.05 -9.23 -11.15
C PRO A 70 -16.10 -8.06 -10.84
N THR A 71 -16.49 -6.85 -11.27
CA THR A 71 -15.72 -5.60 -11.03
C THR A 71 -15.37 -5.39 -9.56
N CYS A 72 -16.26 -5.79 -8.65
CA CYS A 72 -15.99 -5.92 -7.23
C CYS A 72 -15.79 -7.40 -6.90
N PRO A 73 -14.56 -7.94 -6.96
CA PRO A 73 -14.31 -9.35 -6.69
C PRO A 73 -14.67 -9.66 -5.23
N PRO A 74 -15.00 -10.94 -4.93
CA PRO A 74 -15.35 -11.36 -3.58
C PRO A 74 -14.24 -11.03 -2.58
N THR A 75 -14.60 -11.05 -1.30
CA THR A 75 -13.68 -10.97 -0.18
C THR A 75 -13.79 -12.24 0.65
N ARG A 76 -12.67 -12.64 1.26
CA ARG A 76 -12.59 -13.83 2.12
C ARG A 76 -13.49 -13.71 3.35
N ASP A 77 -14.38 -14.69 3.56
CA ASP A 77 -14.97 -14.89 4.88
C ASP A 77 -14.01 -15.65 5.80
N LYS A 78 -13.45 -14.96 6.80
CA LYS A 78 -12.51 -15.55 7.80
C LYS A 78 -13.13 -16.67 8.64
N LYS A 79 -14.47 -16.75 8.72
CA LYS A 79 -15.17 -17.84 9.41
C LYS A 79 -15.17 -19.15 8.60
N ILE A 80 -15.07 -19.06 7.27
CA ILE A 80 -15.12 -20.21 6.37
C ILE A 80 -13.71 -20.56 5.91
N PHE A 81 -12.96 -19.55 5.44
CA PHE A 81 -11.57 -19.69 5.05
C PHE A 81 -10.69 -19.09 6.14
N SER A 82 -10.14 -19.93 7.01
CA SER A 82 -9.27 -19.48 8.11
C SER A 82 -7.93 -18.93 7.60
N ARG A 83 -7.44 -19.45 6.48
CA ARG A 83 -6.17 -19.07 5.83
C ARG A 83 -6.41 -18.43 4.47
N ASN A 84 -5.50 -17.56 4.05
CA ASN A 84 -5.63 -16.89 2.76
C ASN A 84 -5.43 -17.88 1.61
N GLU A 85 -4.49 -18.81 1.74
CA GLU A 85 -4.18 -19.82 0.71
C GLU A 85 -5.44 -20.62 0.33
N LEU A 86 -6.25 -21.01 1.32
CA LEU A 86 -7.50 -21.74 1.09
C LEU A 86 -8.51 -20.92 0.28
N TYR A 87 -8.57 -19.62 0.56
CA TYR A 87 -9.44 -18.71 -0.18
C TYR A 87 -8.97 -18.50 -1.62
N ARG A 88 -7.66 -18.30 -1.84
CA ARG A 88 -7.10 -18.15 -3.20
C ARG A 88 -7.35 -19.38 -4.05
N GLN A 89 -7.10 -20.57 -3.48
CA GLN A 89 -7.38 -21.85 -4.15
C GLN A 89 -8.88 -22.04 -4.42
N ALA A 90 -9.76 -21.65 -3.50
CA ALA A 90 -11.20 -21.72 -3.74
C ALA A 90 -11.65 -20.83 -4.90
N ILE A 91 -11.12 -19.60 -5.02
CA ILE A 91 -11.41 -18.73 -6.17
C ILE A 91 -10.87 -19.33 -7.46
N ILE A 92 -9.61 -19.76 -7.48
CA ILE A 92 -8.97 -20.28 -8.70
C ILE A 92 -9.72 -21.53 -9.21
N ASN A 93 -10.01 -22.48 -8.31
CA ASN A 93 -10.77 -23.68 -8.64
C ASN A 93 -12.18 -23.34 -9.16
N HIS A 94 -12.82 -22.32 -8.59
CA HIS A 94 -14.12 -21.84 -9.06
C HIS A 94 -14.05 -21.30 -10.49
N LEU A 95 -13.05 -20.46 -10.78
CA LEU A 95 -12.85 -19.86 -12.10
C LEU A 95 -12.47 -20.89 -13.18
N MET A 96 -11.80 -21.97 -12.79
CA MET A 96 -11.45 -23.07 -13.69
C MET A 96 -12.65 -23.94 -14.08
N ASN A 97 -13.61 -24.14 -13.17
CA ASN A 97 -14.72 -25.07 -13.37
C ASN A 97 -15.99 -24.41 -13.95
N ASP A 98 -16.23 -23.12 -13.66
CA ASP A 98 -17.47 -22.45 -14.06
C ASP A 98 -17.29 -21.55 -15.30
N SER A 99 -18.32 -21.51 -16.14
CA SER A 99 -18.39 -20.61 -17.30
C SER A 99 -18.69 -19.16 -16.91
N GLU A 100 -19.49 -18.96 -15.85
CA GLU A 100 -19.86 -17.65 -15.32
C GLU A 100 -19.61 -17.59 -13.81
N PHE A 101 -19.10 -16.47 -13.31
CA PHE A 101 -18.79 -16.34 -11.89
C PHE A 101 -20.06 -16.23 -11.05
N SER A 102 -20.21 -17.18 -10.12
CA SER A 102 -21.23 -17.15 -9.07
C SER A 102 -20.60 -16.95 -7.69
N PHE A 103 -21.31 -16.28 -6.78
CA PHE A 103 -20.86 -16.13 -5.39
C PHE A 103 -21.12 -17.42 -4.62
N LEU A 104 -20.04 -18.08 -4.17
CA LEU A 104 -20.10 -19.28 -3.35
C LEU A 104 -20.10 -18.98 -1.85
N LYS A 105 -20.46 -19.98 -1.05
CA LYS A 105 -20.32 -19.94 0.40
C LYS A 105 -18.87 -19.61 0.79
N GLY A 106 -18.69 -18.51 1.51
CA GLY A 106 -17.37 -18.01 1.93
C GLY A 106 -16.85 -16.84 1.10
N PHE A 107 -17.51 -16.50 0.00
CA PHE A 107 -17.28 -15.28 -0.76
C PHE A 107 -18.21 -14.18 -0.23
N LYS A 108 -17.63 -13.11 0.32
CA LYS A 108 -18.39 -11.92 0.72
C LYS A 108 -18.39 -10.93 -0.44
N GLN A 109 -19.58 -10.46 -0.82
CA GLN A 109 -19.71 -9.37 -1.77
C GLN A 109 -19.57 -8.02 -1.05
N LEU A 110 -18.82 -7.10 -1.65
CA LEU A 110 -18.83 -5.70 -1.26
C LEU A 110 -19.88 -5.00 -2.14
N ILE A 111 -20.95 -4.49 -1.52
CA ILE A 111 -21.95 -3.69 -2.25
C ILE A 111 -21.39 -2.25 -2.34
N GLY A 112 -21.39 -1.69 -3.56
CA GLY A 112 -20.70 -0.45 -3.92
C GLY A 112 -21.12 0.82 -3.17
N ASP A 113 -22.24 0.81 -2.46
CA ASP A 113 -22.84 2.00 -1.84
C ASP A 113 -22.47 2.21 -0.36
N SER A 114 -21.58 1.41 0.23
CA SER A 114 -21.25 1.52 1.66
C SER A 114 -20.42 2.75 2.04
N LEU A 115 -20.26 3.73 1.15
CA LEU A 115 -19.41 4.91 1.35
C LEU A 115 -19.99 5.84 2.43
N ASN A 116 -21.31 6.00 2.47
CA ASN A 116 -21.99 6.70 3.56
C ASN A 116 -22.05 5.85 4.84
N ASP A 117 -22.14 4.53 4.72
CA ASP A 117 -22.20 3.62 5.87
C ASP A 117 -20.87 3.49 6.63
N ILE A 118 -19.72 3.64 5.96
CA ILE A 118 -18.39 3.56 6.61
C ILE A 118 -18.07 4.83 7.38
N ILE A 119 -18.43 6.01 6.86
CA ILE A 119 -18.23 7.29 7.57
C ILE A 119 -19.13 7.35 8.82
N LEU A 120 -20.25 6.61 8.83
CA LEU A 120 -21.17 6.44 9.97
C LEU A 120 -20.89 5.22 10.85
N MET A 121 -19.90 4.39 10.55
CA MET A 121 -19.40 3.44 11.54
C MET A 121 -18.49 4.20 12.51
N ASP A 122 -19.10 5.04 13.35
CA ASP A 122 -18.68 5.11 14.74
C ASP A 122 -18.39 3.66 15.14
N ILE A 123 -17.15 3.36 15.54
CA ILE A 123 -16.89 2.19 16.38
C ILE A 123 -18.00 2.28 17.41
N PRO A 124 -19.00 1.38 17.43
CA PRO A 124 -20.15 1.59 18.27
C PRO A 124 -19.57 1.79 19.64
N SER A 125 -19.69 3.03 20.16
CA SER A 125 -19.26 3.37 21.50
C SER A 125 -19.96 2.33 22.31
N SER A 126 -19.19 1.34 22.75
CA SER A 126 -19.79 0.13 23.27
C SER A 126 -20.49 0.63 24.50
N ASN A 127 -21.82 0.64 24.45
CA ASN A 127 -22.69 0.92 25.56
C ASN A 127 -22.46 -0.25 26.54
N HIS A 128 -21.29 -0.26 27.17
CA HIS A 128 -20.87 -1.25 28.12
C HIS A 128 -21.84 -1.10 29.27
N THR A 129 -22.72 -2.08 29.38
CA THR A 129 -23.64 -2.13 30.51
C THR A 129 -22.80 -2.27 31.76
N ARG A 130 -22.82 -1.26 32.64
CA ARG A 130 -22.11 -1.34 33.92
C ARG A 130 -22.68 -2.49 34.74
N VAL A 131 -21.81 -3.35 35.21
CA VAL A 131 -22.14 -4.48 36.10
C VAL A 131 -21.35 -4.34 37.40
N PRO A 132 -21.90 -4.77 38.54
CA PRO A 132 -21.19 -4.71 39.81
C PRO A 132 -19.98 -5.67 39.80
N PHE A 133 -18.90 -5.27 40.49
CA PHE A 133 -17.68 -6.08 40.60
C PHE A 133 -17.83 -7.26 41.56
N ILE A 134 -18.62 -7.07 42.63
CA ILE A 134 -18.90 -8.10 43.64
C ILE A 134 -20.37 -8.51 43.49
N ALA A 135 -20.61 -9.80 43.26
CA ALA A 135 -21.94 -10.39 43.23
C ALA A 135 -22.39 -10.81 44.63
N LYS A 136 -23.70 -10.70 44.90
CA LYS A 136 -24.32 -11.03 46.19
C LYS A 136 -24.73 -12.49 46.29
N ASP A 137 -25.01 -13.12 45.16
CA ASP A 137 -25.42 -14.52 45.07
C ASP A 137 -25.05 -15.17 43.73
N GLU A 138 -25.22 -16.48 43.64
CA GLU A 138 -24.87 -17.29 42.47
C GLU A 138 -25.68 -16.93 41.21
N ASN A 139 -26.92 -16.44 41.37
CA ASN A 139 -27.77 -16.04 40.28
C ASN A 139 -27.33 -14.67 39.70
N GLU A 140 -26.89 -13.77 40.58
CA GLU A 140 -26.26 -12.51 40.20
C GLU A 140 -24.91 -12.76 39.49
N ILE A 141 -24.10 -13.73 39.94
CA ILE A 141 -22.88 -14.16 39.23
C ILE A 141 -23.21 -14.58 37.79
N LYS A 142 -24.20 -15.47 37.60
CA LYS A 142 -24.60 -15.95 36.26
C LYS A 142 -25.08 -14.80 35.36
N ASN A 143 -25.85 -13.87 35.90
CA ASN A 143 -26.34 -12.69 35.16
C ASN A 143 -25.22 -11.73 34.77
N ILE A 144 -24.28 -11.44 35.68
CA ILE A 144 -23.10 -10.60 35.41
C ILE A 144 -22.24 -11.25 34.33
N LEU A 145 -21.96 -12.56 34.47
CA LEU A 145 -21.18 -13.31 33.49
C LEU A 145 -21.83 -13.28 32.11
N HIS A 146 -23.14 -13.53 32.02
CA HIS A 146 -23.87 -13.49 30.76
C HIS A 146 -23.76 -12.13 30.07
N LYS A 147 -23.89 -11.02 30.83
CA LYS A 147 -23.74 -9.66 30.29
C LYS A 147 -22.31 -9.36 29.83
N LEU A 148 -21.29 -9.77 30.60
CA LEU A 148 -19.89 -9.58 30.22
C LEU A 148 -19.51 -10.39 28.99
N VAL A 149 -19.93 -11.67 28.92
CA VAL A 149 -19.76 -12.51 27.73
C VAL A 149 -20.52 -11.93 26.54
N GLY A 150 -21.73 -11.41 26.75
CA GLY A 150 -22.51 -10.69 25.75
C GLY A 150 -21.78 -9.46 25.19
N ASN A 151 -21.12 -8.67 26.06
CA ASN A 151 -20.28 -7.54 25.63
C ASN A 151 -19.11 -8.00 24.75
N ILE A 152 -18.40 -9.06 25.15
CA ILE A 152 -17.30 -9.64 24.36
C ILE A 152 -17.85 -10.15 23.02
N PHE A 153 -18.97 -10.88 23.03
CA PHE A 153 -19.61 -11.39 21.83
C PHE A 153 -20.00 -10.26 20.88
N ASN A 154 -20.59 -9.17 21.38
CA ASN A 154 -20.96 -8.01 20.58
C ASN A 154 -19.73 -7.30 19.99
N SER A 155 -18.64 -7.15 20.76
CA SER A 155 -17.37 -6.61 20.25
C SER A 155 -16.75 -7.50 19.17
N VAL A 156 -16.74 -8.82 19.39
CA VAL A 156 -16.22 -9.81 18.44
C VAL A 156 -17.09 -9.90 17.19
N THR A 157 -18.41 -9.85 17.30
CA THR A 157 -19.31 -9.87 16.13
C THR A 157 -19.24 -8.57 15.34
N GLY A 158 -19.12 -7.42 16.01
CA GLY A 158 -18.79 -6.14 15.38
C GLY A 158 -17.49 -6.19 14.56
N SER A 159 -16.53 -7.03 14.93
CA SER A 159 -15.28 -7.21 14.17
C SER A 159 -15.49 -7.76 12.74
N THR A 160 -16.59 -8.48 12.47
CA THR A 160 -16.90 -8.93 11.10
C THR A 160 -17.34 -7.80 10.19
N LYS A 161 -18.09 -6.81 10.72
CA LYS A 161 -18.33 -5.52 10.03
C LYS A 161 -17.00 -4.77 9.84
N SER A 162 -16.11 -4.83 10.83
CA SER A 162 -14.75 -4.27 10.71
C SER A 162 -13.93 -4.93 9.58
N GLN A 163 -14.16 -6.21 9.27
CA GLN A 163 -13.40 -6.89 8.22
C GLN A 163 -13.77 -6.36 6.83
N VAL A 164 -15.06 -6.19 6.57
CA VAL A 164 -15.58 -5.58 5.33
C VAL A 164 -15.06 -4.14 5.20
N ALA A 165 -15.13 -3.36 6.29
CA ALA A 165 -14.58 -2.00 6.30
C ALA A 165 -13.06 -1.97 6.04
N LYS A 166 -12.29 -2.87 6.66
CA LYS A 166 -10.84 -3.00 6.45
C LYS A 166 -10.51 -3.33 5.00
N GLU A 167 -11.27 -4.21 4.37
CA GLU A 167 -11.07 -4.54 2.96
C GLU A 167 -11.39 -3.36 2.04
N ILE A 168 -12.47 -2.63 2.31
CA ILE A 168 -12.81 -1.42 1.54
C ILE A 168 -11.71 -0.36 1.69
N LEU A 169 -11.21 -0.16 2.91
CA LEU A 169 -10.09 0.75 3.18
C LEU A 169 -8.81 0.29 2.46
N ARG A 170 -8.47 -1.01 2.48
CA ARG A 170 -7.33 -1.57 1.73
C ARG A 170 -7.43 -1.26 0.23
N ARG A 171 -8.59 -1.50 -0.37
CA ARG A 171 -8.83 -1.25 -1.80
C ARG A 171 -8.72 0.24 -2.15
N LYS A 172 -9.21 1.13 -1.27
CA LYS A 172 -9.05 2.59 -1.41
C LYS A 172 -7.60 3.02 -1.26
N ASP A 173 -6.87 2.44 -0.31
CA ASP A 173 -5.46 2.75 -0.06
C ASP A 173 -4.59 2.45 -1.28
N LEU A 174 -4.80 1.29 -1.94
CA LEU A 174 -4.13 0.97 -3.21
C LEU A 174 -4.44 1.98 -4.33
N ARG A 175 -5.70 2.41 -4.44
CA ARG A 175 -6.12 3.43 -5.42
C ARG A 175 -5.49 4.78 -5.13
N PHE A 176 -5.48 5.18 -3.86
CA PHE A 176 -4.83 6.40 -3.39
C PHE A 176 -3.35 6.41 -3.80
N HIS A 177 -2.61 5.32 -3.55
CA HIS A 177 -1.22 5.22 -3.97
C HIS A 177 -1.03 5.42 -5.49
N VAL A 178 -1.86 4.80 -6.32
CA VAL A 178 -1.81 4.97 -7.78
C VAL A 178 -2.06 6.41 -8.20
N GLU A 179 -3.06 7.08 -7.60
CA GLU A 179 -3.38 8.48 -7.92
C GLU A 179 -2.31 9.46 -7.42
N VAL A 180 -1.70 9.20 -6.27
CA VAL A 180 -0.52 9.93 -5.78
C VAL A 180 0.62 9.81 -6.80
N TRP A 181 0.88 8.62 -7.32
CA TRP A 181 1.93 8.43 -8.32
C TRP A 181 1.66 9.20 -9.61
N LYS A 182 0.45 9.09 -10.16
CA LYS A 182 0.07 9.82 -11.38
C LYS A 182 0.19 11.33 -11.20
N SER A 183 -0.37 11.84 -10.11
CA SER A 183 -0.35 13.27 -9.78
C SER A 183 1.08 13.78 -9.60
N TYR A 184 1.93 13.00 -8.92
CA TYR A 184 3.33 13.32 -8.73
C TYR A 184 4.10 13.36 -10.05
N VAL A 185 3.89 12.38 -10.94
CA VAL A 185 4.50 12.35 -12.28
C VAL A 185 4.11 13.59 -13.09
N CYS A 186 2.83 14.00 -13.05
CA CYS A 186 2.38 15.21 -13.71
C CYS A 186 3.05 16.47 -13.12
N LEU A 187 3.18 16.56 -11.80
CA LEU A 187 3.88 17.66 -11.15
C LEU A 187 5.36 17.70 -11.54
N GLN A 188 6.04 16.56 -11.56
CA GLN A 188 7.42 16.46 -12.01
C GLN A 188 7.56 16.99 -13.45
N ALA A 189 6.67 16.58 -14.36
CA ALA A 189 6.67 17.06 -15.75
C ALA A 189 6.46 18.56 -15.84
N PHE A 190 5.50 19.08 -15.07
CA PHE A 190 5.23 20.51 -15.02
C PHE A 190 6.44 21.30 -14.50
N CYS A 191 7.06 20.84 -13.41
CA CYS A 191 8.25 21.47 -12.84
C CYS A 191 9.41 21.49 -13.85
N SER A 192 9.68 20.36 -14.51
CA SER A 192 10.74 20.25 -15.51
C SER A 192 10.56 21.22 -16.68
N ALA A 193 9.33 21.35 -17.17
CA ALA A 193 9.02 22.20 -18.32
C ALA A 193 8.99 23.71 -17.98
N ASN A 194 8.64 24.07 -16.74
CA ASN A 194 8.32 25.47 -16.40
C ASN A 194 9.26 26.12 -15.38
N LEU A 195 10.04 25.34 -14.63
CA LEU A 195 10.89 25.85 -13.54
C LEU A 195 12.37 25.66 -13.85
N LYS A 196 13.17 26.68 -13.53
CA LYS A 196 14.62 26.53 -13.51
C LYS A 196 15.04 25.72 -12.29
N ARG A 197 15.89 24.71 -12.50
CA ARG A 197 16.48 23.90 -11.41
C ARG A 197 17.69 24.61 -10.81
N ASN A 198 17.84 24.54 -9.49
CA ASN A 198 19.08 24.94 -8.84
C ASN A 198 20.17 23.90 -9.12
N ARG A 199 21.44 24.30 -9.04
CA ARG A 199 22.57 23.37 -9.22
C ARG A 199 22.50 22.26 -8.16
N GLY A 200 22.51 20.99 -8.60
CA GLY A 200 22.43 19.81 -7.73
C GLY A 200 21.00 19.39 -7.36
N GLU A 201 19.96 20.09 -7.84
CA GLU A 201 18.57 19.72 -7.62
C GLU A 201 18.04 18.87 -8.78
N THR A 202 17.48 17.70 -8.48
CA THR A 202 16.77 16.86 -9.45
C THR A 202 15.35 17.35 -9.66
N THR A 203 14.70 16.97 -10.76
CA THR A 203 13.27 17.26 -10.98
C THR A 203 12.42 16.64 -9.88
N ARG A 204 12.84 15.46 -9.41
CA ARG A 204 12.24 14.75 -8.27
C ARG A 204 12.29 15.56 -6.97
N SER A 205 13.46 16.05 -6.58
CA SER A 205 13.61 16.84 -5.35
C SER A 205 12.88 18.18 -5.45
N GLN A 206 12.92 18.83 -6.62
CA GLN A 206 12.19 20.08 -6.86
C GLN A 206 10.67 19.89 -6.71
N ALA A 207 10.10 18.84 -7.31
CA ALA A 207 8.67 18.56 -7.20
C ALA A 207 8.25 18.25 -5.75
N LYS A 208 9.05 17.47 -5.00
CA LYS A 208 8.80 17.22 -3.57
C LYS A 208 8.81 18.52 -2.77
N LYS A 209 9.83 19.36 -3.00
CA LYS A 209 9.94 20.66 -2.33
C LYS A 209 8.70 21.52 -2.56
N LYS A 210 8.19 21.56 -3.80
CA LYS A 210 6.96 22.27 -4.14
C LYS A 210 5.73 21.76 -3.39
N ILE A 211 5.59 20.44 -3.22
CA ILE A 211 4.50 19.86 -2.42
C ILE A 211 4.56 20.36 -0.98
N ILE A 212 5.74 20.35 -0.36
CA ILE A 212 5.90 20.75 1.04
C ILE A 212 5.75 22.27 1.21
N GLU A 213 6.20 23.07 0.24
CA GLU A 213 6.02 24.53 0.24
C GLU A 213 4.53 24.91 0.19
N GLU A 214 3.74 24.27 -0.66
CA GLU A 214 2.30 24.53 -0.81
C GLU A 214 1.46 23.88 0.30
N TYR A 215 1.89 22.70 0.79
CA TYR A 215 1.20 21.94 1.83
C TYR A 215 2.16 21.48 2.94
N PRO A 216 2.53 22.37 3.87
CA PRO A 216 3.53 22.10 4.92
C PRO A 216 3.15 21.00 5.92
N ASN A 217 1.88 20.61 5.98
CA ASN A 217 1.39 19.56 6.88
C ASN A 217 1.68 18.14 6.35
N ILE A 218 2.15 18.01 5.11
CA ILE A 218 2.55 16.72 4.56
C ILE A 218 3.94 16.37 5.12
N ASP A 219 4.05 15.21 5.76
CA ASP A 219 5.35 14.70 6.20
C ASP A 219 6.18 14.21 5.00
N LEU A 220 7.43 14.66 4.92
CA LEU A 220 8.33 14.33 3.82
C LEU A 220 8.71 12.85 3.81
N GLY A 221 8.87 12.23 4.98
CA GLY A 221 9.19 10.81 5.12
C GLY A 221 8.04 9.93 4.63
N ASP A 222 6.80 10.28 4.98
CA ASP A 222 5.61 9.61 4.49
C ASP A 222 5.44 9.78 2.98
N LEU A 223 5.64 11.00 2.45
CA LEU A 223 5.62 11.25 1.00
C LEU A 223 6.66 10.41 0.27
N ASP A 224 7.89 10.32 0.81
CA ASP A 224 8.95 9.53 0.22
C ASP A 224 8.63 8.04 0.22
N LEU A 225 8.07 7.54 1.31
CA LEU A 225 7.61 6.17 1.40
C LEU A 225 6.49 5.88 0.38
N MET A 226 5.52 6.78 0.24
CA MET A 226 4.47 6.67 -0.77
C MET A 226 5.06 6.63 -2.17
N LEU A 227 5.96 7.55 -2.52
CA LEU A 227 6.60 7.62 -3.84
C LEU A 227 7.52 6.43 -4.13
N GLN A 228 8.01 5.73 -3.12
CA GLN A 228 8.70 4.45 -3.30
C GLN A 228 7.72 3.31 -3.60
N ILE A 229 6.58 3.25 -2.90
CA ILE A 229 5.62 2.14 -3.00
C ILE A 229 4.75 2.26 -4.25
N SER A 230 4.20 3.45 -4.52
CA SER A 230 3.16 3.67 -5.51
C SER A 230 3.51 3.22 -6.93
N PRO A 231 4.74 3.44 -7.46
CA PRO A 231 5.10 2.96 -8.80
C PRO A 231 4.97 1.43 -8.92
N ARG A 232 5.26 0.68 -7.85
CA ARG A 232 5.17 -0.79 -7.85
C ARG A 232 3.71 -1.28 -7.91
N ILE A 233 2.82 -0.62 -7.15
CA ILE A 233 1.37 -0.88 -7.21
C ILE A 233 0.84 -0.57 -8.62
N TYR A 234 1.20 0.59 -9.16
CA TYR A 234 0.84 0.98 -10.52
C TYR A 234 1.31 -0.06 -11.55
N ARG A 235 2.54 -0.55 -11.44
CA ARG A 235 3.08 -1.56 -12.36
C ARG A 235 2.36 -2.90 -12.28
N LEU A 236 1.93 -3.33 -11.09
CA LEU A 236 1.09 -4.52 -10.96
C LEU A 236 -0.28 -4.30 -11.63
N LEU A 237 -0.90 -3.13 -11.44
CA LEU A 237 -2.16 -2.78 -12.11
C LEU A 237 -2.04 -2.84 -13.64
N GLN A 238 -0.91 -2.39 -14.18
CA GLN A 238 -0.63 -2.43 -15.62
C GLN A 238 -0.45 -3.85 -16.18
N VAL A 239 -0.16 -4.87 -15.35
CA VAL A 239 -0.17 -6.27 -15.80
C VAL A 239 -1.54 -6.69 -16.34
N SER A 240 -2.60 -6.08 -15.80
CA SER A 240 -3.99 -6.34 -16.18
C SER A 240 -4.62 -5.18 -16.97
N ASN A 241 -3.82 -4.37 -17.66
CA ASN A 241 -4.29 -3.22 -18.45
C ASN A 241 -5.22 -2.27 -17.68
N GLY A 242 -4.90 -1.98 -16.40
CA GLY A 242 -5.73 -1.09 -15.59
C GLY A 242 -6.89 -1.75 -14.86
N ASN A 243 -7.07 -3.08 -14.96
CA ASN A 243 -8.16 -3.78 -14.28
C ASN A 243 -7.87 -3.97 -12.78
N TRP A 244 -8.56 -3.18 -11.94
CA TRP A 244 -8.44 -3.20 -10.48
C TRP A 244 -8.74 -4.56 -9.83
N VAL A 245 -9.46 -5.46 -10.50
CA VAL A 245 -9.77 -6.80 -9.99
C VAL A 245 -8.50 -7.54 -9.56
N LEU A 246 -7.39 -7.40 -10.29
CA LEU A 246 -6.13 -8.06 -9.95
C LEU A 246 -5.58 -7.63 -8.57
N LEU A 247 -5.76 -6.36 -8.20
CA LEU A 247 -5.35 -5.81 -6.91
C LEU A 247 -6.37 -6.08 -5.80
N ASP A 248 -7.64 -6.24 -6.16
CA ASP A 248 -8.77 -6.32 -5.23
C ASP A 248 -9.07 -7.77 -4.79
N VAL A 249 -8.70 -8.77 -5.59
CA VAL A 249 -9.10 -10.18 -5.38
C VAL A 249 -8.51 -10.80 -4.11
N PHE A 250 -7.26 -10.47 -3.75
CA PHE A 250 -6.53 -11.06 -2.63
C PHE A 250 -6.15 -10.01 -1.57
N GLU A 251 -6.49 -10.29 -0.30
CA GLU A 251 -6.30 -9.36 0.82
C GLU A 251 -4.82 -9.09 1.17
N GLU A 252 -3.91 -9.95 0.70
CA GLU A 252 -2.46 -9.80 0.91
C GLU A 252 -1.84 -8.67 0.12
N ILE A 253 -2.45 -8.26 -1.00
CA ILE A 253 -1.97 -7.14 -1.79
C ILE A 253 -2.26 -5.85 -1.04
N THR A 254 -1.22 -5.28 -0.44
CA THR A 254 -1.30 -4.09 0.41
C THR A 254 -0.08 -3.21 0.14
N PRO A 255 -0.12 -1.90 0.45
CA PRO A 255 1.10 -1.09 0.38
C PRO A 255 2.24 -1.65 1.24
N ILE A 256 1.92 -2.28 2.38
CA ILE A 256 2.88 -2.95 3.25
C ILE A 256 3.57 -4.13 2.56
N PHE A 257 2.85 -4.90 1.74
CA PHE A 257 3.46 -5.96 0.92
C PHE A 257 4.55 -5.40 0.02
N PHE A 258 4.28 -4.29 -0.67
CA PHE A 258 5.27 -3.66 -1.54
C PHE A 258 6.43 -3.04 -0.76
N LYS A 259 6.14 -2.42 0.40
CA LYS A 259 7.14 -1.83 1.30
C LYS A 259 8.13 -2.87 1.82
N SER A 260 7.64 -4.05 2.19
CA SER A 260 8.41 -5.05 2.94
C SER A 260 8.91 -6.21 2.08
N LYS A 261 8.03 -6.81 1.28
CA LYS A 261 8.33 -8.01 0.47
C LYS A 261 8.89 -7.66 -0.89
N MET A 262 8.50 -6.51 -1.46
CA MET A 262 8.95 -6.04 -2.78
C MET A 262 9.84 -4.80 -2.70
N LYS A 263 10.55 -4.62 -1.58
CA LYS A 263 11.46 -3.49 -1.37
C LYS A 263 12.59 -3.45 -2.39
N VAL A 264 13.17 -4.61 -2.69
CA VAL A 264 14.30 -4.73 -3.63
C VAL A 264 13.77 -4.70 -5.06
N GLY A 265 14.30 -3.80 -5.90
CA GLY A 265 13.87 -3.62 -7.29
C GLY A 265 13.94 -4.91 -8.11
N ALA A 266 15.10 -5.59 -8.11
CA ALA A 266 15.29 -6.86 -8.82
C ALA A 266 14.26 -7.94 -8.40
N ASN A 267 13.99 -8.07 -7.10
CA ASN A 267 12.99 -9.02 -6.59
C ASN A 267 11.58 -8.67 -7.05
N PHE A 268 11.23 -7.38 -7.04
CA PHE A 268 9.95 -6.92 -7.54
C PHE A 268 9.79 -7.26 -9.03
N GLU A 269 10.82 -7.06 -9.85
CA GLU A 269 10.76 -7.41 -11.28
C GLU A 269 10.58 -8.91 -11.51
N ILE A 270 11.34 -9.73 -10.79
CA ILE A 270 11.24 -11.19 -10.88
C ILE A 270 9.83 -11.64 -10.47
N TRP A 271 9.30 -11.09 -9.36
CA TRP A 271 7.95 -11.39 -8.90
C TRP A 271 6.88 -10.90 -9.89
N LEU A 272 7.04 -9.70 -10.45
CA LEU A 272 6.11 -9.16 -11.45
C LEU A 272 6.11 -10.00 -12.73
N ASN A 273 7.27 -10.52 -13.15
CA ASN A 273 7.37 -11.46 -14.25
C ASN A 273 6.70 -12.80 -13.94
N LEU A 274 6.84 -13.30 -12.71
CA LEU A 274 6.11 -14.48 -12.26
C LEU A 274 4.59 -14.27 -12.38
N VAL A 275 4.07 -13.12 -11.98
CA VAL A 275 2.63 -12.79 -12.16
C VAL A 275 2.25 -12.78 -13.65
N ARG A 276 3.08 -12.18 -14.52
CA ARG A 276 2.80 -12.08 -15.96
C ARG A 276 2.83 -13.44 -16.67
N THR A 277 3.81 -14.29 -16.34
CA THR A 277 4.17 -15.46 -17.14
C THR A 277 3.86 -16.80 -16.46
N GLY A 278 3.57 -16.80 -15.16
CA GLY A 278 3.44 -18.00 -14.34
C GLY A 278 4.79 -18.66 -14.02
N GLN A 279 5.89 -18.16 -14.59
CA GLN A 279 7.21 -18.77 -14.49
C GLN A 279 8.18 -17.91 -13.69
N MET A 280 8.91 -18.56 -12.79
CA MET A 280 9.93 -17.89 -11.99
C MET A 280 11.18 -17.66 -12.84
N ALA A 281 11.63 -16.41 -12.94
CA ALA A 281 12.87 -16.08 -13.61
C ALA A 281 14.08 -16.45 -12.72
N ASP A 282 15.23 -16.70 -13.36
CA ASP A 282 16.51 -16.80 -12.65
C ASP A 282 16.82 -15.46 -11.98
N TYR A 283 17.19 -15.48 -10.70
CA TYR A 283 17.58 -14.30 -9.94
C TYR A 283 18.72 -13.50 -10.59
N LYS A 284 19.60 -14.17 -11.36
CA LYS A 284 20.65 -13.51 -12.15
C LYS A 284 20.11 -12.55 -13.22
N LYS A 285 18.86 -12.73 -13.66
CA LYS A 285 18.20 -11.83 -14.62
C LYS A 285 17.63 -10.57 -13.94
N GLY A 286 17.55 -10.55 -12.61
CA GLY A 286 16.97 -9.44 -11.84
C GLY A 286 17.50 -8.05 -12.22
N PRO A 287 18.82 -7.83 -12.33
CA PRO A 287 19.38 -6.54 -12.76
C PRO A 287 18.95 -6.13 -14.17
N THR A 288 18.94 -7.06 -15.13
CA THR A 288 18.51 -6.80 -16.51
C THR A 288 17.03 -6.42 -16.57
N MET A 289 16.18 -7.17 -15.86
CA MET A 289 14.75 -6.89 -15.78
C MET A 289 14.46 -5.55 -15.08
N CYS A 290 15.31 -5.12 -14.14
CA CYS A 290 15.22 -3.80 -13.53
C CYS A 290 15.43 -2.69 -14.58
N GLY A 291 16.41 -2.86 -15.47
CA GLY A 291 16.63 -1.95 -16.60
C GLY A 291 15.42 -1.87 -17.54
N GLU A 292 14.84 -3.01 -17.91
CA GLU A 292 13.62 -3.08 -18.72
C GLU A 292 12.43 -2.41 -18.01
N GLY A 293 12.30 -2.65 -16.70
CA GLY A 293 11.29 -2.02 -15.86
C GLY A 293 11.40 -0.49 -15.82
N LYS A 294 12.63 0.05 -15.78
CA LYS A 294 12.86 1.49 -15.90
C LYS A 294 12.39 2.02 -17.26
N LYS A 295 12.71 1.33 -18.37
CA LYS A 295 12.26 1.71 -19.71
C LYS A 295 10.72 1.74 -19.80
N PHE A 296 10.04 0.71 -19.31
CA PHE A 296 8.58 0.69 -19.22
C PHE A 296 8.04 1.90 -18.44
N MET A 297 8.66 2.23 -17.31
CA MET A 297 8.22 3.37 -16.49
C MET A 297 8.43 4.72 -17.18
N LYS A 298 9.43 4.87 -18.04
CA LYS A 298 9.60 6.07 -18.86
C LYS A 298 8.40 6.27 -19.80
N GLU A 299 8.01 5.21 -20.51
CA GLU A 299 6.85 5.21 -21.41
C GLU A 299 5.54 5.44 -20.63
N ALA A 300 5.35 4.75 -19.51
CA ALA A 300 4.16 4.93 -18.68
C ALA A 300 4.02 6.34 -18.10
N LYS A 301 5.13 6.99 -17.72
CA LYS A 301 5.12 8.40 -17.27
C LYS A 301 4.63 9.32 -18.39
N LEU A 302 5.11 9.11 -19.62
CA LEU A 302 4.68 9.88 -20.79
C LEU A 302 3.16 9.76 -21.01
N ASP A 303 2.62 8.54 -20.91
CA ASP A 303 1.18 8.30 -21.07
C ASP A 303 0.36 8.98 -19.96
N ILE A 304 0.84 8.95 -18.72
CA ILE A 304 0.21 9.66 -17.59
C ILE A 304 0.16 11.17 -17.86
N VAL A 305 1.28 11.76 -18.29
CA VAL A 305 1.37 13.20 -18.57
C VAL A 305 0.44 13.60 -19.72
N LYS A 306 0.42 12.83 -20.80
CA LYS A 306 -0.46 13.04 -21.96
C LYS A 306 -1.95 12.91 -21.60
N ALA A 307 -2.29 12.05 -20.65
CA ALA A 307 -3.67 11.91 -20.19
C ALA A 307 -4.13 13.10 -19.33
N TYR A 308 -3.20 13.84 -18.70
CA TYR A 308 -3.51 14.94 -17.80
C TYR A 308 -3.47 16.33 -18.47
N PHE A 309 -2.49 16.56 -19.35
CA PHE A 309 -2.28 17.86 -19.99
C PHE A 309 -2.68 17.83 -21.47
N ASN A 310 -3.32 18.91 -21.94
CA ASN A 310 -3.59 19.12 -23.36
C ASN A 310 -2.34 19.64 -24.08
N GLY A 311 -2.16 19.29 -25.37
CA GLY A 311 -1.10 19.85 -26.23
C GLY A 311 0.32 19.37 -25.91
N VAL A 312 0.46 18.18 -25.34
CA VAL A 312 1.76 17.57 -25.02
C VAL A 312 2.39 16.98 -26.29
N ASP A 313 3.17 17.79 -27.02
CA ASP A 313 3.95 17.41 -28.21
C ASP A 313 5.39 16.93 -27.87
N GLU A 314 6.24 16.72 -28.89
CA GLU A 314 7.56 16.03 -28.87
C GLU A 314 8.60 16.54 -27.84
N ASN A 315 8.40 17.72 -27.24
CA ASN A 315 9.28 18.32 -26.22
C ASN A 315 9.34 17.54 -24.88
N LEU A 316 8.55 16.47 -24.70
CA LEU A 316 8.61 15.64 -23.49
C LEU A 316 9.76 14.61 -23.47
N LYS A 317 10.52 14.44 -24.58
CA LYS A 317 11.64 13.50 -24.62
C LYS A 317 12.79 13.93 -23.69
N ASP A 318 13.00 15.23 -23.53
CA ASP A 318 14.04 15.79 -22.64
C ASP A 318 13.70 15.60 -21.15
N PHE A 319 12.39 15.61 -20.80
CA PHE A 319 11.90 15.33 -19.44
C PHE A 319 12.27 13.92 -18.92
N ILE A 320 12.47 12.97 -19.84
CA ILE A 320 12.72 11.56 -19.52
C ILE A 320 14.23 11.23 -19.44
N ALA A 321 15.08 12.10 -20.00
CA ALA A 321 16.53 11.90 -20.05
C ALA A 321 17.20 12.23 -18.70
N ASP A 322 16.75 13.29 -18.03
CA ASP A 322 17.52 13.93 -16.95
C ASP A 322 17.39 13.30 -15.55
N ASP A 323 16.41 12.43 -15.30
CA ASP A 323 16.13 11.89 -13.95
C ASP A 323 16.71 10.48 -13.71
N ASP A 324 17.30 9.84 -14.74
CA ASP A 324 17.92 8.49 -14.64
C ASP A 324 19.46 8.51 -14.83
N GLU A 325 20.04 9.67 -15.14
CA GLU A 325 21.49 9.90 -15.15
C GLU A 325 21.87 10.76 -13.93
N MET A 326 21.85 10.16 -12.74
CA MET A 326 22.82 10.35 -11.65
C MET A 326 22.67 9.20 -10.66
#